data_AF-A0A2H6K4T9-F1
#
_entry.id   AF-A0A2H6K4T9-F1
#
_cell.length_a   1.000
_cell.length_b   1.000
_cell.length_c   1.000
_cell.angle_alpha   90.00
_cell.angle_beta   90.00
_cell.angle_gamma   90.00
#
_symmetry.space_group_name_H-M   'P 1'
#
loop_
_entity.id
_entity.type
_entity.pdbx_description
1 polymer ?
#
loop_
_entity_poly.entity_id
_entity_poly.type
_entity_poly.pdbx_seq_one_letter_code
_entity_poly.pdbx_strand_id
1 'polypeptide(L)'
;MNWTDDFYTGIAVLLAVLFLHAFYSAVQIKWPESYFGSTDLAAYEVSLSPIRYLLFRILPVYITIIFAAVTVDRIGGSGRLCALGVGVIYGLCTSGRSLFNAAKYPSRLKHERTPTILIRGISLSLIVAISLVAVITKDIFATIVPPLEDISSTLWTGIIAGVLGAYIYKLSRGHSVCADDLVDRAKNDVPRSLWMLAGQVAYDSGADIDFTRSVMLAEHIQRPAWFRRLEQIKGLVWKSGSYGIMQIYANRPLSDEESIRKAVNERLLSINVRKPSGEIDYDELDRFSVSYNHSAEFNELLQAAINSFYIFDNLYVTDRTASDLKPIIEVTSIERWGDKLRIEGTAIVYEGNLLIVVIDEGKVIYEESVQASRGGPERGFWRLVLPITVGASEVVIEEPRVRDHDQDNENDSRIVIDLSTV
;
A
#
# COMPACT_ATOMS: atom_id res chain seq x y z
N MET A 1 -35.00 48.47 -10.58
CA MET A 1 -34.75 47.23 -9.83
C MET A 1 -34.53 46.14 -10.87
N ASN A 2 -33.27 45.85 -11.17
CA ASN A 2 -32.89 44.89 -12.20
C ASN A 2 -32.93 43.51 -11.57
N TRP A 3 -33.90 42.69 -11.99
CA TRP A 3 -34.08 41.33 -11.47
C TRP A 3 -32.83 40.45 -11.60
N THR A 4 -31.98 40.72 -12.58
CA THR A 4 -30.69 40.05 -12.79
C THR A 4 -29.71 40.33 -11.66
N ASP A 5 -29.64 41.58 -11.20
CA ASP A 5 -28.62 42.05 -10.27
C ASP A 5 -28.92 41.51 -8.85
N ASP A 6 -30.20 41.44 -8.50
CA ASP A 6 -30.70 40.86 -7.25
C ASP A 6 -30.54 39.32 -7.22
N PHE A 7 -30.69 38.66 -8.38
CA PHE A 7 -30.52 37.21 -8.51
C PHE A 7 -29.08 36.76 -8.25
N TYR A 8 -28.10 37.41 -8.90
CA TYR A 8 -26.68 37.10 -8.68
C TYR A 8 -26.22 37.39 -7.24
N THR A 9 -26.72 38.48 -6.67
CA THR A 9 -26.48 38.84 -5.27
C THR A 9 -27.02 37.73 -4.34
N GLY A 10 -28.23 37.23 -4.58
CA GLY A 10 -28.81 36.12 -3.81
C GLY A 10 -27.99 34.82 -3.90
N ILE A 11 -27.55 34.45 -5.11
CA ILE A 11 -26.71 33.25 -5.31
C ILE A 11 -25.38 33.39 -4.56
N ALA A 12 -24.71 34.53 -4.68
CA ALA A 12 -23.44 34.76 -4.01
C ALA A 12 -23.57 34.69 -2.48
N VAL A 13 -24.68 35.22 -1.94
CA VAL A 13 -24.99 35.11 -0.51
C VAL A 13 -25.13 33.65 -0.09
N LEU A 14 -25.88 32.85 -0.84
CA LEU A 14 -26.06 31.42 -0.55
C LEU A 14 -24.72 30.67 -0.62
N LEU A 15 -23.92 30.89 -1.67
CA LEU A 15 -22.62 30.24 -1.83
C LEU A 15 -21.65 30.61 -0.70
N ALA A 16 -21.60 31.88 -0.31
CA ALA A 16 -20.77 32.35 0.80
C ALA A 16 -21.18 31.73 2.14
N VAL A 17 -22.49 31.64 2.41
CA VAL A 17 -23.03 30.99 3.62
C VAL A 17 -22.70 29.49 3.63
N LEU A 18 -22.87 28.81 2.48
CA LEU A 18 -22.53 27.40 2.33
C LEU A 18 -21.03 27.15 2.51
N PHE A 19 -20.19 28.01 1.94
CA PHE A 19 -18.74 27.94 2.11
C PHE A 19 -18.35 28.06 3.59
N LEU A 20 -18.89 29.05 4.31
CA LEU A 20 -18.64 29.20 5.75
C LEU A 20 -19.12 27.97 6.53
N HIS A 21 -20.27 27.42 6.18
CA HIS A 21 -20.79 26.21 6.82
C HIS A 21 -19.86 25.00 6.59
N ALA A 22 -19.41 24.79 5.35
CA ALA A 22 -18.45 23.74 5.01
C ALA A 22 -17.10 23.94 5.71
N PHE A 23 -16.58 25.18 5.72
CA PHE A 23 -15.34 25.53 6.39
C PHE A 23 -15.37 25.18 7.89
N TYR A 24 -16.37 25.66 8.62
CA TYR A 24 -16.48 25.37 10.05
C TYR A 24 -16.79 23.90 10.34
N SER A 25 -17.53 23.20 9.46
CA SER A 25 -17.75 21.75 9.58
C SER A 25 -16.45 20.96 9.38
N ALA A 26 -15.64 21.32 8.39
CA ALA A 26 -14.36 20.68 8.13
C ALA A 26 -13.36 20.92 9.27
N VAL A 27 -13.33 22.12 9.85
CA VAL A 27 -12.49 22.39 11.03
C VAL A 27 -12.98 21.59 12.23
N GLN A 28 -14.29 21.46 12.44
CA GLN A 28 -14.86 20.64 13.53
C GLN A 28 -14.47 19.16 13.41
N ILE A 29 -14.44 18.61 12.18
CA ILE A 29 -14.06 17.21 11.92
C ILE A 29 -12.55 16.96 12.08
N LYS A 30 -11.70 17.93 11.72
CA LYS A 30 -10.23 17.80 11.83
C LYS A 30 -9.67 18.19 13.20
N TRP A 31 -10.40 18.98 13.98
CA TRP A 31 -10.04 19.37 15.35
C TRP A 31 -11.08 18.89 16.39
N PRO A 32 -11.56 17.63 16.40
CA PRO A 32 -12.50 17.17 17.43
C PRO A 32 -11.85 17.20 18.82
N GLU A 33 -10.55 16.88 18.88
CA GLU A 33 -9.80 16.69 20.13
C GLU A 33 -9.42 18.03 20.78
N SER A 34 -9.17 19.07 19.99
CA SER A 34 -8.61 20.34 20.49
C SER A 34 -9.65 21.34 21.00
N TYR A 35 -10.95 21.13 20.74
CA TYR A 35 -12.00 22.06 21.19
C TYR A 35 -12.95 21.47 22.24
N PHE A 36 -12.96 20.14 22.42
CA PHE A 36 -13.88 19.47 23.35
C PHE A 36 -13.21 18.41 24.26
N GLY A 37 -11.92 18.13 24.10
CA GLY A 37 -11.15 17.30 25.02
C GLY A 37 -10.56 18.14 26.16
N SER A 38 -11.05 17.98 27.38
CA SER A 38 -10.50 18.60 28.60
C SER A 38 -9.15 18.02 29.04
N THR A 39 -8.40 17.39 28.13
CA THR A 39 -7.18 16.63 28.42
C THR A 39 -5.97 17.06 27.59
N ASP A 40 -6.09 18.05 26.69
CA ASP A 40 -5.01 18.37 25.77
C ASP A 40 -4.56 19.85 25.85
N LEU A 41 -3.24 20.06 25.97
CA LEU A 41 -2.59 21.36 26.22
C LEU A 41 -2.87 22.39 25.11
N ALA A 42 -3.21 21.95 23.89
CA ALA A 42 -3.57 22.82 22.76
C ALA A 42 -4.96 23.47 22.92
N ALA A 43 -5.93 22.78 23.54
CA ALA A 43 -7.25 23.32 23.86
C ALA A 43 -7.14 24.44 24.92
N TYR A 44 -6.23 24.24 25.88
CA TYR A 44 -5.87 25.22 26.90
C TYR A 44 -5.23 26.47 26.27
N GLU A 45 -4.25 26.33 25.37
CA GLU A 45 -3.58 27.47 24.72
C GLU A 45 -4.47 28.33 23.80
N VAL A 46 -5.43 27.73 23.09
CA VAL A 46 -6.38 28.49 22.25
C VAL A 46 -7.46 29.16 23.13
N SER A 47 -7.84 28.53 24.25
CA SER A 47 -8.78 29.12 25.22
C SER A 47 -8.17 30.25 26.07
N LEU A 48 -6.84 30.31 26.20
CA LEU A 48 -6.12 31.34 26.97
C LEU A 48 -5.96 32.67 26.24
N SER A 49 -6.11 32.73 24.90
CA SER A 49 -5.98 33.96 24.12
C SER A 49 -7.33 34.41 23.55
N PRO A 50 -8.02 35.36 24.20
CA PRO A 50 -9.25 35.95 23.68
C PRO A 50 -9.12 36.46 22.23
N ILE A 51 -7.92 36.90 21.84
CA ILE A 51 -7.62 37.38 20.49
C ILE A 51 -7.65 36.24 19.47
N ARG A 52 -7.04 35.08 19.76
CA ARG A 52 -7.05 33.93 18.84
C ARG A 52 -8.47 33.40 18.63
N TYR A 53 -9.24 33.30 19.71
CA TYR A 53 -10.65 32.92 19.66
C TYR A 53 -11.47 33.89 18.78
N LEU A 54 -11.27 35.18 19.00
CA LEU A 54 -11.96 36.23 18.24
C LEU A 54 -11.57 36.22 16.76
N LEU A 55 -10.27 36.10 16.45
CA LEU A 55 -9.79 35.97 15.08
C LEU A 55 -10.35 34.74 14.38
N PHE A 56 -10.35 33.58 15.02
CA PHE A 56 -10.90 32.35 14.43
C PHE A 56 -12.39 32.46 14.10
N ARG A 57 -13.14 33.24 14.90
CA ARG A 57 -14.58 33.42 14.72
C ARG A 57 -14.94 34.51 13.72
N ILE A 58 -14.13 35.57 13.62
CA ILE A 58 -14.41 36.74 12.79
C ILE A 58 -13.72 36.63 11.44
N LEU A 59 -12.45 36.25 11.40
CA LEU A 59 -11.59 36.40 10.23
C LEU A 59 -12.11 35.60 9.01
N PRO A 60 -12.51 34.31 9.13
CA PRO A 60 -13.07 33.58 7.99
C PRO A 60 -14.36 34.21 7.46
N VAL A 61 -15.22 34.71 8.35
CA VAL A 61 -16.47 35.38 8.02
C VAL A 61 -16.19 36.69 7.26
N TYR A 62 -15.28 37.52 7.78
CA TYR A 62 -14.88 38.77 7.14
C TYR A 62 -14.30 38.54 5.74
N ILE A 63 -13.34 37.62 5.62
CA ILE A 63 -12.69 37.30 4.33
C ILE A 63 -13.73 36.82 3.32
N THR A 64 -14.63 35.94 3.74
CA THR A 64 -15.69 35.42 2.84
C THR A 64 -16.65 36.52 2.41
N ILE A 65 -17.04 37.40 3.34
CA ILE A 65 -17.93 38.53 3.03
C ILE A 65 -17.26 39.49 2.04
N ILE A 66 -16.00 39.87 2.27
CA ILE A 66 -15.24 40.75 1.38
C ILE A 66 -15.11 40.13 -0.01
N PHE A 67 -14.71 38.86 -0.07
CA PHE A 67 -14.56 38.13 -1.32
C PHE A 67 -15.86 38.09 -2.11
N ALA A 68 -16.97 37.70 -1.46
CA ALA A 68 -18.28 37.63 -2.10
C ALA A 68 -18.78 39.02 -2.54
N ALA A 69 -18.66 40.04 -1.68
CA ALA A 69 -19.12 41.38 -1.97
C ALA A 69 -18.40 42.01 -3.17
N VAL A 70 -17.07 41.93 -3.20
CA VAL A 70 -16.28 42.45 -4.33
C VAL A 70 -16.58 41.68 -5.62
N THR A 71 -16.76 40.36 -5.52
CA THR A 71 -17.11 39.52 -6.67
C THR A 71 -18.47 39.91 -7.24
N VAL A 72 -19.47 40.16 -6.38
CA VAL A 72 -20.81 40.60 -6.78
C VAL A 72 -20.78 41.98 -7.42
N ASP A 73 -20.00 42.94 -6.89
CA ASP A 73 -19.87 44.26 -7.52
C ASP A 73 -19.28 44.15 -8.94
N ARG A 74 -18.34 43.23 -9.18
CA ARG A 74 -17.71 43.03 -10.49
C ARG A 74 -18.63 42.44 -11.55
N ILE A 75 -19.64 41.68 -11.16
CA ILE A 75 -20.68 41.15 -12.07
C ILE A 75 -21.89 42.08 -12.20
N GLY A 76 -21.82 43.30 -11.66
CA GLY A 76 -22.90 44.30 -11.74
C GLY A 76 -23.98 44.17 -10.67
N GLY A 77 -23.81 43.28 -9.69
CA GLY A 77 -24.72 43.17 -8.55
C GLY A 77 -24.42 44.19 -7.44
N SER A 78 -25.14 44.10 -6.32
CA SER A 78 -24.91 44.96 -5.16
C SER A 78 -24.06 44.26 -4.11
N GLY A 79 -22.75 44.52 -4.10
CA GLY A 79 -21.83 43.97 -3.11
C GLY A 79 -22.17 44.37 -1.67
N ARG A 80 -22.78 45.55 -1.48
CA ARG A 80 -23.28 45.98 -0.15
C ARG A 80 -24.42 45.10 0.34
N LEU A 81 -25.40 44.80 -0.51
CA LEU A 81 -26.50 43.89 -0.18
C LEU A 81 -25.98 42.46 0.01
N CYS A 82 -25.00 42.03 -0.79
CA CYS A 82 -24.33 40.75 -0.58
C CYS A 82 -23.69 40.67 0.81
N ALA A 83 -22.91 41.69 1.20
CA ALA A 83 -22.21 41.67 2.47
C ALA A 83 -23.16 41.61 3.68
N LEU A 84 -24.22 42.41 3.66
CA LEU A 84 -25.27 42.39 4.68
C LEU A 84 -26.04 41.06 4.66
N GLY A 85 -26.40 40.58 3.47
CA GLY A 85 -27.12 39.32 3.28
C GLY A 85 -26.37 38.13 3.86
N VAL A 86 -25.07 38.01 3.57
CA VAL A 86 -24.21 36.96 4.14
C VAL A 86 -24.18 37.07 5.66
N GLY A 87 -23.91 38.27 6.22
CA GLY A 87 -23.85 38.48 7.67
C GLY A 87 -25.15 38.10 8.39
N VAL A 88 -26.29 38.54 7.86
CA VAL A 88 -27.62 38.26 8.43
C VAL A 88 -27.96 36.78 8.31
N ILE A 89 -27.90 36.19 7.11
CA ILE A 89 -28.30 34.80 6.89
C ILE A 89 -27.37 33.86 7.64
N TYR A 90 -26.04 34.05 7.56
CA TYR A 90 -25.09 33.24 8.31
C TYR A 90 -25.28 33.38 9.83
N GLY A 91 -25.47 34.60 10.33
CA GLY A 91 -25.74 34.87 11.75
C GLY A 91 -27.02 34.19 12.24
N LEU A 92 -28.09 34.23 11.44
CA LEU A 92 -29.37 33.57 11.76
C LEU A 92 -29.24 32.04 11.72
N CYS A 93 -28.55 31.48 10.73
CA CYS A 93 -28.34 30.03 10.61
C CYS A 93 -27.50 29.47 11.76
N THR A 94 -26.45 30.18 12.19
CA THR A 94 -25.54 29.71 13.25
C THR A 94 -26.04 30.00 14.66
N SER A 95 -26.44 31.24 14.92
CA SER A 95 -26.78 31.73 16.26
C SER A 95 -28.28 31.96 16.43
N GLY A 96 -29.00 32.34 15.36
CA GLY A 96 -30.44 32.60 15.40
C GLY A 96 -31.28 31.35 15.70
N ARG A 97 -31.04 30.23 14.99
CA ARG A 97 -31.77 28.96 15.22
C ARG A 97 -31.61 28.47 16.66
N SER A 98 -30.43 28.66 17.23
CA SER A 98 -30.09 28.18 18.55
C SER A 98 -30.61 29.11 19.67
N LEU A 99 -30.74 30.42 19.43
CA LEU A 99 -31.47 31.36 20.29
C LEU A 99 -32.99 31.12 20.26
N PHE A 100 -33.55 30.89 19.08
CA PHE A 100 -34.99 30.59 18.92
C PHE A 100 -35.38 29.29 19.62
N ASN A 101 -34.54 28.25 19.50
CA ASN A 101 -34.73 27.00 20.21
C ASN A 101 -34.56 27.18 21.73
N ALA A 102 -33.59 27.98 22.19
CA ALA A 102 -33.42 28.27 23.62
C ALA A 102 -34.62 29.04 24.22
N ALA A 103 -35.28 29.88 23.43
CA ALA A 103 -36.47 30.62 23.83
C ALA A 103 -37.73 29.74 23.97
N LYS A 104 -37.80 28.60 23.27
CA LYS A 104 -38.99 27.72 23.25
C LYS A 104 -39.08 26.67 24.36
N TYR A 105 -38.01 26.34 25.07
CA TYR A 105 -38.05 25.25 26.09
C TYR A 105 -38.57 25.72 27.47
N PRO A 106 -39.45 24.94 28.16
CA PRO A 106 -39.95 25.28 29.49
C PRO A 106 -38.89 25.08 30.62
N SER A 107 -38.58 26.19 31.30
CA SER A 107 -38.38 26.37 32.76
C SER A 107 -37.53 25.46 33.67
N ARG A 108 -36.85 24.37 33.27
CA ARG A 108 -36.08 23.53 34.24
C ARG A 108 -34.57 23.77 34.37
N LEU A 109 -33.94 24.59 33.52
CA LEU A 109 -32.49 24.88 33.56
C LEU A 109 -32.21 26.39 33.40
N LYS A 110 -32.80 27.23 34.25
CA LYS A 110 -32.64 28.71 34.13
C LYS A 110 -31.19 29.18 34.34
N HIS A 111 -30.40 28.49 35.15
CA HIS A 111 -29.05 28.94 35.52
C HIS A 111 -28.02 28.79 34.39
N GLU A 112 -28.19 27.79 33.51
CA GLU A 112 -27.29 27.56 32.35
C GLU A 112 -27.72 28.33 31.09
N ARG A 113 -28.95 28.86 31.04
CA ARG A 113 -29.50 29.56 29.86
C ARG A 113 -28.89 30.93 29.62
N THR A 114 -28.74 31.73 30.67
CA THR A 114 -28.30 33.12 30.58
C THR A 114 -26.90 33.26 29.95
N PRO A 115 -25.86 32.52 30.40
CA PRO A 115 -24.54 32.63 29.78
C PRO A 115 -24.53 32.16 28.32
N THR A 116 -25.27 31.09 27.99
CA THR A 116 -25.36 30.60 26.60
C THR A 116 -26.05 31.60 25.67
N ILE A 117 -27.15 32.22 26.11
CA ILE A 117 -27.86 33.25 25.35
C ILE A 117 -26.97 34.48 25.17
N LEU A 118 -26.25 34.90 26.22
CA LEU A 118 -25.34 36.05 26.17
C LEU A 118 -24.19 35.82 25.18
N ILE A 119 -23.50 34.67 25.26
CA ILE A 119 -22.39 34.33 24.36
C ILE A 119 -22.87 34.27 22.91
N ARG A 120 -24.04 33.67 22.65
CA ARG A 120 -24.62 33.58 21.30
C ARG A 120 -25.10 34.94 20.79
N GLY A 121 -25.66 35.77 21.66
CA GLY A 121 -26.04 37.15 21.35
C GLY A 121 -24.83 38.00 20.97
N ILE A 122 -23.76 37.96 21.78
CA ILE A 122 -22.49 38.65 21.49
C ILE A 122 -21.93 38.18 20.14
N SER A 123 -21.97 36.87 19.88
CA SER A 123 -21.47 36.29 18.64
C SER A 123 -22.28 36.75 17.41
N LEU A 124 -23.61 36.81 17.53
CA LEU A 124 -24.47 37.33 16.48
C LEU A 124 -24.17 38.81 16.20
N SER A 125 -24.10 39.63 17.26
CA SER A 125 -23.76 41.05 17.15
C SER A 125 -22.39 41.25 16.50
N LEU A 126 -21.42 40.40 16.80
CA LEU A 126 -20.09 40.44 16.23
C LEU A 126 -20.10 40.10 14.72
N ILE A 127 -20.89 39.11 14.30
CA ILE A 127 -21.07 38.74 12.89
C ILE A 127 -21.75 39.89 12.11
N VAL A 128 -22.74 40.55 12.72
CA VAL A 128 -23.39 41.71 12.09
C VAL A 128 -22.43 42.90 12.02
N ALA A 129 -21.69 43.17 13.10
CA ALA A 129 -20.70 44.25 13.13
C ALA A 129 -19.60 44.04 12.07
N ILE A 130 -19.07 42.82 11.93
CA ILE A 130 -18.03 42.55 10.92
C ILE A 130 -18.58 42.63 9.49
N SER A 131 -19.84 42.27 9.27
CA SER A 131 -20.52 42.47 7.98
C SER A 131 -20.61 43.96 7.63
N LEU A 132 -20.95 44.83 8.59
CA LEU A 132 -20.95 46.28 8.40
C LEU A 132 -19.55 46.83 8.11
N VAL A 133 -18.53 46.36 8.84
CA VAL A 133 -17.14 46.72 8.56
C VAL A 133 -16.78 46.32 7.13
N ALA A 134 -17.16 45.12 6.68
CA ALA A 134 -16.88 44.66 5.33
C ALA A 134 -17.58 45.51 4.25
N VAL A 135 -18.78 46.01 4.49
CA VAL A 135 -19.46 46.96 3.59
C VAL A 135 -18.61 48.23 3.36
N ILE A 136 -17.96 48.72 4.42
CA ILE A 136 -17.14 49.94 4.39
C ILE A 136 -15.79 49.65 3.73
N THR A 137 -15.18 48.50 4.01
CA THR A 137 -13.82 48.18 3.58
C THR A 137 -13.73 47.47 2.23
N LYS A 138 -14.84 46.96 1.66
CA LYS A 138 -14.83 46.19 0.40
C LYS A 138 -14.08 46.91 -0.74
N ASP A 139 -14.23 48.23 -0.86
CA ASP A 139 -13.63 49.00 -1.96
C ASP A 139 -12.10 49.10 -1.80
N ILE A 140 -11.61 49.10 -0.57
CA ILE A 140 -10.17 49.07 -0.25
C ILE A 140 -9.57 47.71 -0.63
N PHE A 141 -10.29 46.63 -0.31
CA PHE A 141 -9.86 45.26 -0.59
C PHE A 141 -10.15 44.81 -2.03
N ALA A 142 -10.82 45.63 -2.84
CA ALA A 142 -11.15 45.31 -4.21
C ALA A 142 -9.91 45.06 -5.08
N THR A 143 -8.76 45.64 -4.75
CA THR A 143 -7.49 45.40 -5.46
C THR A 143 -6.88 44.03 -5.13
N ILE A 144 -7.19 43.47 -3.96
CA ILE A 144 -6.61 42.20 -3.48
C ILE A 144 -7.41 41.00 -3.97
N VAL A 145 -8.73 41.14 -4.10
CA VAL A 145 -9.60 40.06 -4.59
C VAL A 145 -9.30 39.80 -6.07
N PRO A 146 -8.91 38.57 -6.48
CA PRO A 146 -8.58 38.28 -7.87
C PRO A 146 -9.79 38.45 -8.80
N PRO A 147 -9.59 38.88 -10.06
CA PRO A 147 -10.63 38.87 -11.11
C PRO A 147 -11.35 37.53 -11.23
N LEU A 148 -12.60 37.55 -11.72
CA LEU A 148 -13.42 36.35 -11.89
C LEU A 148 -12.77 35.28 -12.79
N GLU A 149 -12.10 35.73 -13.85
CA GLU A 149 -11.38 34.88 -14.79
C GLU A 149 -10.27 34.10 -14.06
N ASP A 150 -9.48 34.78 -13.23
CA ASP A 150 -8.40 34.18 -12.44
C ASP A 150 -8.93 33.21 -11.37
N ILE A 151 -10.06 33.55 -10.72
CA ILE A 151 -10.73 32.67 -9.76
C ILE A 151 -11.14 31.37 -10.45
N SER A 152 -11.79 31.47 -11.61
CA SER A 152 -12.25 30.29 -12.35
C SER A 152 -11.09 29.41 -12.80
N SER A 153 -10.01 30.02 -13.31
CA SER A 153 -8.80 29.32 -13.74
C SER A 153 -8.11 28.60 -12.59
N THR A 154 -7.97 29.27 -11.44
CA THR A 154 -7.34 28.69 -10.23
C THR A 154 -8.17 27.55 -9.67
N LEU A 155 -9.50 27.68 -9.64
CA LEU A 155 -10.40 26.64 -9.15
C LEU A 155 -10.30 25.37 -10.02
N TRP A 156 -10.38 25.53 -11.34
CA TRP A 156 -10.24 24.41 -12.28
C TRP A 156 -8.87 23.75 -12.18
N THR A 157 -7.81 24.55 -12.07
CA THR A 157 -6.44 24.05 -11.89
C THR A 157 -6.33 23.21 -10.61
N GLY A 158 -6.87 23.71 -9.49
CA GLY A 158 -6.87 22.99 -8.22
C GLY A 158 -7.64 21.67 -8.26
N ILE A 159 -8.81 21.65 -8.91
CA ILE A 159 -9.62 20.43 -9.09
C ILE A 159 -8.86 19.41 -9.93
N ILE A 160 -8.32 19.82 -11.08
CA ILE A 160 -7.57 18.93 -11.97
C ILE A 160 -6.32 18.38 -11.28
N ALA A 161 -5.56 19.25 -10.60
CA ALA A 161 -4.38 18.85 -9.84
C ALA A 161 -4.74 17.88 -8.70
N GLY A 162 -5.86 18.12 -8.00
CA GLY A 162 -6.35 17.22 -6.96
C GLY A 162 -6.76 15.85 -7.50
N VAL A 163 -7.49 15.81 -8.62
CA VAL A 163 -7.90 14.55 -9.27
C VAL A 163 -6.69 13.78 -9.79
N LEU A 164 -5.76 14.46 -10.48
CA LEU A 164 -4.51 13.85 -10.95
C LEU A 164 -3.66 13.35 -9.78
N GLY A 165 -3.50 14.15 -8.74
CA GLY A 165 -2.76 13.76 -7.53
C GLY A 165 -3.38 12.54 -6.86
N ALA A 166 -4.71 12.49 -6.72
CA ALA A 166 -5.42 11.34 -6.17
C ALA A 166 -5.29 10.09 -7.07
N TYR A 167 -5.34 10.26 -8.39
CA TYR A 167 -5.16 9.18 -9.36
C TYR A 167 -3.73 8.63 -9.33
N ILE A 168 -2.71 9.50 -9.33
CA ILE A 168 -1.31 9.12 -9.17
C ILE A 168 -1.10 8.43 -7.83
N TYR A 169 -1.64 8.97 -6.75
CA TYR A 169 -1.58 8.35 -5.42
C TYR A 169 -2.20 6.95 -5.40
N LYS A 170 -3.32 6.76 -6.09
CA LYS A 170 -3.98 5.46 -6.22
C LYS A 170 -3.15 4.48 -7.06
N LEU A 171 -2.49 4.95 -8.12
CA LEU A 171 -1.58 4.13 -8.93
C LEU A 171 -0.27 3.83 -8.20
N SER A 172 0.22 4.76 -7.38
CA SER A 172 1.48 4.63 -6.64
C SER A 172 1.33 3.85 -5.35
N ARG A 173 0.11 3.76 -4.79
CA ARG A 173 -0.24 2.74 -3.79
C ARG A 173 -0.32 1.38 -4.49
N GLY A 174 0.87 0.83 -4.79
CA GLY A 174 1.07 -0.59 -4.54
C GLY A 174 0.55 -0.83 -3.13
N HIS A 175 -0.46 -1.70 -3.00
CA HIS A 175 -0.96 -2.07 -1.68
C HIS A 175 0.25 -2.53 -0.85
N SER A 176 0.21 -2.38 0.47
CA SER A 176 1.15 -3.06 1.37
C SER A 176 0.90 -4.56 1.25
N VAL A 177 1.34 -5.14 0.15
CA VAL A 177 1.26 -6.56 -0.18
C VAL A 177 2.62 -7.14 0.14
N CYS A 178 2.65 -8.35 0.69
CA CYS A 178 3.89 -9.06 0.94
C CYS A 178 4.74 -9.10 -0.35
N ALA A 179 6.07 -9.10 -0.22
CA ALA A 179 6.97 -9.22 -1.37
C ALA A 179 6.63 -10.44 -2.24
N ASP A 180 6.19 -11.53 -1.61
CA ASP A 180 5.75 -12.76 -2.29
C ASP A 180 4.53 -12.53 -3.20
N ASP A 181 3.52 -11.82 -2.72
CA ASP A 181 2.32 -11.51 -3.52
C ASP A 181 2.63 -10.58 -4.71
N LEU A 182 3.61 -9.68 -4.55
CA LEU A 182 4.08 -8.81 -5.63
C LEU A 182 4.80 -9.62 -6.70
N VAL A 183 5.61 -10.59 -6.28
CA VAL A 183 6.32 -11.55 -7.14
C VAL A 183 5.34 -12.39 -7.95
N ASP A 184 4.30 -12.94 -7.32
CA ASP A 184 3.30 -13.77 -8.01
C ASP A 184 2.48 -13.00 -9.04
N ARG A 185 2.13 -11.74 -8.75
CA ARG A 185 1.49 -10.87 -9.76
C ARG A 185 2.45 -10.56 -10.90
N ALA A 186 3.70 -10.22 -10.59
CA ALA A 186 4.69 -9.88 -11.59
C ALA A 186 5.02 -11.07 -12.52
N LYS A 187 4.96 -12.32 -12.03
CA LYS A 187 5.12 -13.52 -12.85
C LYS A 187 4.11 -13.56 -14.01
N ASN A 188 2.88 -13.12 -13.74
CA ASN A 188 1.79 -13.07 -14.72
C ASN A 188 1.88 -11.84 -15.65
N ASP A 189 2.44 -10.73 -15.17
CA ASP A 189 2.55 -9.48 -15.94
C ASP A 189 3.72 -9.49 -16.95
N VAL A 190 4.81 -10.23 -16.67
CA VAL A 190 5.96 -10.31 -17.56
C VAL A 190 5.64 -11.17 -18.80
N PRO A 191 5.81 -10.66 -20.04
CA PRO A 191 5.54 -11.43 -21.25
C PRO A 191 6.35 -12.73 -21.35
N ARG A 192 5.69 -13.81 -21.79
CA ARG A 192 6.32 -15.13 -21.99
C ARG A 192 7.57 -15.10 -22.88
N SER A 193 7.62 -14.19 -23.85
CA SER A 193 8.79 -14.01 -24.73
C SER A 193 10.04 -13.57 -23.94
N LEU A 194 9.90 -12.69 -22.94
CA LEU A 194 11.01 -12.23 -22.10
C LEU A 194 11.46 -13.34 -21.15
N TRP A 195 10.53 -14.13 -20.59
CA TRP A 195 10.87 -15.31 -19.78
C TRP A 195 11.71 -16.34 -20.52
N MET A 196 11.33 -16.65 -21.76
CA MET A 196 12.07 -17.58 -22.62
C MET A 196 13.43 -16.99 -23.01
N LEU A 197 13.47 -15.70 -23.35
CA LEU A 197 14.71 -15.03 -23.71
C LEU A 197 15.70 -14.99 -22.55
N ALA A 198 15.26 -14.61 -21.34
CA ALA A 198 16.11 -14.57 -20.15
C ALA A 198 16.72 -15.94 -19.86
N GLY A 199 15.91 -17.01 -19.93
CA GLY A 199 16.40 -18.38 -19.75
C GLY A 199 17.39 -18.81 -20.83
N GLN A 200 17.11 -18.51 -22.11
CA GLN A 200 18.00 -18.86 -23.21
C GLN A 200 19.35 -18.13 -23.09
N VAL A 201 19.34 -16.82 -22.83
CA VAL A 201 20.56 -16.03 -22.69
C VAL A 201 21.36 -16.49 -21.47
N ALA A 202 20.71 -16.76 -20.34
CA ALA A 202 21.38 -17.29 -19.16
C ALA A 202 22.05 -18.64 -19.45
N TYR A 203 21.34 -19.56 -20.12
CA TYR A 203 21.86 -20.85 -20.52
C TYR A 203 23.07 -20.73 -21.46
N ASP A 204 22.95 -19.93 -22.52
CA ASP A 204 24.00 -19.74 -23.52
C ASP A 204 25.27 -19.10 -22.93
N SER A 205 25.09 -18.24 -21.93
CA SER A 205 26.18 -17.55 -21.23
C SER A 205 26.72 -18.34 -20.04
N GLY A 206 26.04 -19.40 -19.59
CA GLY A 206 26.41 -20.19 -18.40
C GLY A 206 26.04 -19.54 -17.06
N ALA A 207 25.13 -18.57 -17.05
CA ALA A 207 24.59 -17.98 -15.82
C ALA A 207 23.43 -18.82 -15.25
N ASP A 208 23.15 -18.69 -13.95
CA ASP A 208 21.98 -19.34 -13.34
C ASP A 208 20.68 -18.74 -13.91
N ILE A 209 19.85 -19.62 -14.50
CA ILE A 209 18.59 -19.27 -15.17
C ILE A 209 17.59 -18.70 -14.17
N ASP A 210 17.44 -19.33 -13.01
CA ASP A 210 16.44 -18.98 -12.01
C ASP A 210 16.86 -17.69 -11.30
N PHE A 211 18.15 -17.53 -11.03
CA PHE A 211 18.69 -16.28 -10.52
C PHE A 211 18.47 -15.11 -11.50
N THR A 212 18.78 -15.31 -12.79
CA THR A 212 18.56 -14.29 -13.84
C THR A 212 17.09 -13.87 -13.90
N ARG A 213 16.18 -14.85 -13.83
CA ARG A 213 14.74 -14.66 -13.78
C ARG A 213 14.30 -13.89 -12.55
N SER A 214 14.90 -14.17 -11.40
CA SER A 214 14.63 -13.50 -10.13
C SER A 214 15.01 -12.02 -10.17
N VAL A 215 16.20 -11.71 -10.71
CA VAL A 215 16.65 -10.31 -10.90
C VAL A 215 15.73 -9.56 -11.85
N MET A 216 15.35 -10.18 -12.98
CA MET A 216 14.40 -9.59 -13.93
C MET A 216 13.06 -9.25 -13.27
N LEU A 217 12.58 -10.14 -12.40
CA LEU A 217 11.30 -9.97 -11.73
C LEU A 217 11.36 -8.86 -10.68
N ALA A 218 12.41 -8.83 -9.85
CA ALA A 218 12.63 -7.79 -8.85
C ALA A 218 12.70 -6.40 -9.48
N GLU A 219 13.44 -6.26 -10.60
CA GLU A 219 13.51 -5.00 -11.35
C GLU A 219 12.16 -4.60 -11.98
N HIS A 220 11.40 -5.57 -12.50
CA HIS A 220 10.08 -5.33 -13.07
C HIS A 220 9.09 -4.77 -12.04
N ILE A 221 9.14 -5.29 -10.80
CA ILE A 221 8.28 -4.84 -9.71
C ILE A 221 8.63 -3.40 -9.30
N GLN A 222 9.92 -3.07 -9.16
CA GLN A 222 10.34 -1.73 -8.81
C GLN A 222 10.02 -0.70 -9.92
N ARG A 223 10.00 -1.13 -11.20
CA ARG A 223 9.73 -0.24 -12.34
C ARG A 223 8.71 -0.84 -13.32
N PRO A 224 7.41 -0.55 -13.11
CA PRO A 224 6.33 -1.03 -13.96
C PRO A 224 6.50 -0.66 -15.44
N ALA A 225 5.88 -1.45 -16.32
CA ALA A 225 6.02 -1.30 -17.78
C ALA A 225 5.67 0.11 -18.31
N TRP A 226 4.69 0.80 -17.71
CA TRP A 226 4.33 2.16 -18.14
C TRP A 226 5.45 3.18 -17.87
N PHE A 227 6.19 3.01 -16.76
CA PHE A 227 7.31 3.87 -16.43
C PHE A 227 8.46 3.66 -17.41
N ARG A 228 8.75 2.41 -17.79
CA ARG A 228 9.74 2.07 -18.81
C ARG A 228 9.41 2.66 -20.19
N ARG A 229 8.13 2.70 -20.56
CA ARG A 229 7.67 3.38 -21.80
C ARG A 229 7.95 4.89 -21.75
N LEU A 230 7.77 5.53 -20.60
CA LEU A 230 8.13 6.95 -20.42
C LEU A 230 9.65 7.15 -20.49
N GLU A 231 10.45 6.25 -19.90
CA GLU A 231 11.91 6.28 -20.01
C GLU A 231 12.37 6.15 -21.47
N GLN A 232 11.71 5.32 -22.30
CA GLN A 232 12.03 5.23 -23.73
C GLN A 232 11.75 6.54 -24.48
N ILE A 233 10.64 7.23 -24.16
CA ILE A 233 10.31 8.53 -24.75
C ILE A 233 11.32 9.59 -24.29
N LYS A 234 11.65 9.61 -23.00
CA LYS A 234 12.70 10.48 -22.44
C LYS A 234 14.05 10.19 -23.10
N GLY A 235 14.36 8.92 -23.34
CA GLY A 235 15.56 8.40 -23.97
C GLY A 235 15.77 8.93 -25.40
N LEU A 236 14.68 9.28 -26.07
CA LEU A 236 14.70 9.95 -27.38
C LEU A 236 15.29 11.37 -27.29
N VAL A 237 15.11 12.04 -26.15
CA VAL A 237 15.59 13.41 -25.89
C VAL A 237 16.93 13.41 -25.14
N TRP A 238 17.11 12.52 -24.17
CA TRP A 238 18.32 12.36 -23.37
C TRP A 238 18.89 10.95 -23.53
N LYS A 239 20.10 10.84 -24.10
CA LYS A 239 20.63 9.55 -24.58
C LYS A 239 21.10 8.59 -23.48
N SER A 240 21.43 9.08 -22.28
CA SER A 240 21.99 8.25 -21.20
C SER A 240 21.00 8.00 -20.07
N GLY A 241 20.99 6.77 -19.54
CA GLY A 241 20.11 6.35 -18.45
C GLY A 241 20.11 4.85 -18.25
N SER A 242 19.38 4.39 -17.23
CA SER A 242 19.02 2.97 -17.06
C SER A 242 17.79 2.66 -17.90
N TYR A 243 17.83 1.57 -18.66
CA TYR A 243 16.76 1.21 -19.58
C TYR A 243 16.41 -0.28 -19.53
N GLY A 244 15.17 -0.58 -19.93
CA GLY A 244 14.65 -1.93 -20.12
C GLY A 244 14.22 -2.62 -18.82
N ILE A 245 13.83 -3.89 -18.93
CA ILE A 245 13.33 -4.69 -17.81
C ILE A 245 14.41 -4.98 -16.76
N MET A 246 15.70 -5.01 -17.14
CA MET A 246 16.82 -5.24 -16.22
C MET A 246 17.47 -3.95 -15.69
N GLN A 247 16.97 -2.78 -16.12
CA GLN A 247 17.41 -1.46 -15.64
C GLN A 247 18.91 -1.17 -15.75
N ILE A 248 19.50 -1.54 -16.89
CA ILE A 248 20.94 -1.37 -17.10
C ILE A 248 21.28 -0.02 -17.71
N TYR A 249 22.32 0.59 -17.15
CA TYR A 249 22.88 1.82 -17.67
C TYR A 249 23.37 1.66 -19.11
N ALA A 250 22.91 2.52 -20.00
CA ALA A 250 23.35 2.59 -21.38
C ALA A 250 23.39 4.04 -21.89
N ASN A 251 24.28 4.28 -22.84
CA ASN A 251 24.41 5.56 -23.54
C ASN A 251 23.41 5.73 -24.70
N ARG A 252 22.52 4.74 -24.87
CA ARG A 252 21.38 4.76 -25.78
C ARG A 252 20.20 4.02 -25.13
N PRO A 253 18.95 4.38 -25.47
CA PRO A 253 17.79 3.61 -25.03
C PRO A 253 17.91 2.15 -25.46
N LEU A 254 17.66 1.23 -24.53
CA LEU A 254 17.65 -0.21 -24.79
C LEU A 254 16.22 -0.74 -24.77
N SER A 255 15.95 -1.72 -25.64
CA SER A 255 14.74 -2.54 -25.52
C SER A 255 14.82 -3.46 -24.31
N ASP A 256 13.70 -4.06 -23.91
CA ASP A 256 13.69 -5.04 -22.82
C ASP A 256 14.61 -6.23 -23.14
N GLU A 257 14.58 -6.71 -24.39
CA GLU A 257 15.41 -7.81 -24.87
C GLU A 257 16.90 -7.46 -24.87
N GLU A 258 17.26 -6.25 -25.33
CA GLU A 258 18.65 -5.77 -25.28
C GLU A 258 19.14 -5.63 -23.83
N SER A 259 18.27 -5.17 -22.93
CA SER A 259 18.60 -5.04 -21.50
C SER A 259 18.88 -6.40 -20.85
N ILE A 260 18.11 -7.44 -21.17
CA ILE A 260 18.35 -8.82 -20.70
C ILE A 260 19.70 -9.33 -21.18
N ARG A 261 19.97 -9.22 -22.48
CA ARG A 261 21.24 -9.67 -23.07
C ARG A 261 22.44 -8.98 -22.45
N LYS A 262 22.33 -7.68 -22.20
CA LYS A 262 23.38 -6.90 -21.55
C LYS A 262 23.55 -7.29 -20.08
N ALA A 263 22.46 -7.53 -19.36
CA ALA A 263 22.49 -7.88 -17.95
C ALA A 263 23.21 -9.18 -17.68
N VAL A 264 22.80 -10.22 -18.39
CA VAL A 264 23.37 -11.54 -18.22
C VAL A 264 24.88 -11.48 -18.46
N ASN A 265 25.29 -10.90 -19.59
CA ASN A 265 26.68 -10.89 -20.02
C ASN A 265 27.59 -9.94 -19.23
N GLU A 266 27.08 -8.83 -18.68
CA GLU A 266 27.93 -7.86 -17.96
C GLU A 266 27.88 -8.00 -16.43
N ARG A 267 26.80 -8.57 -15.87
CA ARG A 267 26.53 -8.50 -14.42
C ARG A 267 26.23 -9.84 -13.76
N LEU A 268 25.67 -10.82 -14.47
CA LEU A 268 25.17 -12.05 -13.84
C LEU A 268 26.06 -13.27 -14.07
N LEU A 269 26.94 -13.25 -15.08
CA LEU A 269 27.81 -14.36 -15.46
C LEU A 269 28.59 -15.03 -14.31
N SER A 270 29.15 -14.24 -13.40
CA SER A 270 30.06 -14.74 -12.35
C SER A 270 29.37 -15.03 -11.04
N ILE A 271 28.05 -14.85 -10.96
CA ILE A 271 27.31 -14.93 -9.71
C ILE A 271 26.69 -16.31 -9.61
N ASN A 272 27.10 -17.05 -8.58
CA ASN A 272 26.50 -18.32 -8.23
C ASN A 272 25.92 -18.21 -6.82
N VAL A 273 24.60 -18.04 -6.76
CA VAL A 273 23.83 -17.95 -5.51
C VAL A 273 23.47 -19.34 -4.96
N ARG A 274 24.04 -20.42 -5.49
CA ARG A 274 23.88 -21.78 -4.95
C ARG A 274 25.14 -22.21 -4.22
N LYS A 275 24.97 -22.69 -2.99
CA LYS A 275 26.00 -23.42 -2.27
C LYS A 275 26.23 -24.78 -2.93
N PRO A 276 27.38 -25.43 -2.69
CA PRO A 276 27.61 -26.81 -3.13
C PRO A 276 26.55 -27.81 -2.60
N SER A 277 25.88 -27.48 -1.49
CA SER A 277 24.75 -28.25 -0.94
C SER A 277 23.45 -28.13 -1.75
N GLY A 278 23.37 -27.20 -2.70
CA GLY A 278 22.16 -26.87 -3.46
C GLY A 278 21.26 -25.82 -2.80
N GLU A 279 21.55 -25.43 -1.55
CA GLU A 279 20.86 -24.34 -0.85
C GLU A 279 21.20 -22.97 -1.44
N ILE A 280 20.28 -22.01 -1.29
CA ILE A 280 20.53 -20.61 -1.67
C ILE A 280 21.56 -20.00 -0.71
N ASP A 281 22.57 -19.36 -1.29
CA ASP A 281 23.53 -18.54 -0.58
C ASP A 281 22.99 -17.12 -0.42
N TYR A 282 22.23 -16.90 0.65
CA TYR A 282 21.69 -15.58 0.99
C TYR A 282 22.77 -14.52 1.25
N ASP A 283 23.96 -14.92 1.69
CA ASP A 283 25.07 -13.98 1.92
C ASP A 283 25.67 -13.50 0.58
N GLU A 284 25.77 -14.39 -0.41
CA GLU A 284 26.13 -14.01 -1.78
C GLU A 284 25.02 -13.18 -2.44
N LEU A 285 23.75 -13.54 -2.22
CA LEU A 285 22.59 -12.83 -2.74
C LEU A 285 22.50 -11.40 -2.20
N ASP A 286 22.72 -11.21 -0.89
CA ASP A 286 22.74 -9.90 -0.25
C ASP A 286 23.91 -9.05 -0.77
N ARG A 287 25.11 -9.63 -0.88
CA ARG A 287 26.28 -8.96 -1.47
C ARG A 287 26.03 -8.54 -2.91
N PHE A 288 25.42 -9.41 -3.71
CA PHE A 288 25.01 -9.08 -5.07
C PHE A 288 24.00 -7.93 -5.06
N SER A 289 22.94 -8.04 -4.26
CA SER A 289 21.89 -7.04 -4.16
C SER A 289 22.47 -5.66 -3.85
N VAL A 290 23.32 -5.55 -2.82
CA VAL A 290 23.98 -4.29 -2.45
C VAL A 290 24.85 -3.73 -3.58
N SER A 291 25.53 -4.58 -4.35
CA SER A 291 26.36 -4.14 -5.48
C SER A 291 25.56 -3.74 -6.72
N TYR A 292 24.37 -4.30 -6.89
CA TYR A 292 23.50 -4.12 -8.05
C TYR A 292 22.56 -2.93 -7.86
N ASN A 293 21.88 -2.87 -6.70
CA ASN A 293 20.91 -1.85 -6.34
C ASN A 293 20.90 -1.65 -4.81
N HIS A 294 21.33 -0.48 -4.35
CA HIS A 294 21.47 -0.17 -2.91
C HIS A 294 20.14 -0.07 -2.13
N SER A 295 18.99 -0.36 -2.73
CA SER A 295 17.70 -0.32 -2.00
C SER A 295 17.44 -1.62 -1.23
N ALA A 296 17.06 -1.48 0.05
CA ALA A 296 16.66 -2.61 0.87
C ALA A 296 15.42 -3.33 0.29
N GLU A 297 14.50 -2.57 -0.31
CA GLU A 297 13.32 -3.11 -0.99
C GLU A 297 13.69 -4.02 -2.17
N PHE A 298 14.77 -3.72 -2.90
CA PHE A 298 15.22 -4.59 -4.01
C PHE A 298 15.70 -5.94 -3.48
N ASN A 299 16.44 -5.94 -2.38
CA ASN A 299 16.93 -7.17 -1.76
C ASN A 299 15.76 -8.06 -1.32
N GLU A 300 14.76 -7.48 -0.65
CA GLU A 300 13.56 -8.19 -0.21
C GLU A 300 12.80 -8.79 -1.40
N LEU A 301 12.62 -8.01 -2.48
CA LEU A 301 11.98 -8.49 -3.71
C LEU A 301 12.81 -9.56 -4.42
N LEU A 302 14.14 -9.45 -4.43
CA LEU A 302 15.03 -10.43 -5.04
C LEU A 302 15.01 -11.75 -4.27
N GLN A 303 15.00 -11.69 -2.94
CA GLN A 303 14.86 -12.86 -2.06
C GLN A 303 13.48 -13.51 -2.22
N ALA A 304 12.40 -12.73 -2.26
CA ALA A 304 11.06 -13.26 -2.54
C ALA A 304 11.01 -13.90 -3.94
N ALA A 305 11.58 -13.24 -4.95
CA ALA A 305 11.60 -13.74 -6.32
C ALA A 305 12.38 -15.05 -6.43
N ILE A 306 13.59 -15.11 -5.87
CA ILE A 306 14.41 -16.33 -5.90
C ILE A 306 13.73 -17.44 -5.10
N ASN A 307 13.18 -17.15 -3.93
CA ASN A 307 12.39 -18.15 -3.20
C ASN A 307 11.20 -18.62 -4.03
N SER A 308 10.52 -17.76 -4.77
CA SER A 308 9.39 -18.19 -5.59
C SER A 308 9.75 -19.11 -6.78
N PHE A 309 11.03 -19.23 -7.14
CA PHE A 309 11.53 -20.20 -8.13
C PHE A 309 12.16 -21.44 -7.48
N TYR A 310 12.51 -21.36 -6.20
CA TYR A 310 13.23 -22.39 -5.45
C TYR A 310 12.40 -23.01 -4.30
N ILE A 311 11.24 -22.43 -3.98
CA ILE A 311 10.15 -23.11 -3.31
C ILE A 311 9.74 -24.17 -4.30
N PHE A 312 10.27 -25.37 -4.08
CA PHE A 312 9.70 -26.58 -4.60
C PHE A 312 8.19 -26.45 -4.41
N ASP A 313 7.40 -26.59 -5.48
CA ASP A 313 5.97 -26.85 -5.33
C ASP A 313 5.91 -28.11 -4.45
N ASN A 314 5.75 -27.93 -3.14
CA ASN A 314 5.88 -29.02 -2.19
C ASN A 314 4.78 -30.01 -2.53
N LEU A 315 5.16 -31.15 -3.10
CA LEU A 315 4.20 -32.14 -3.59
C LEU A 315 3.36 -32.64 -2.41
N TYR A 316 4.02 -32.80 -1.26
CA TYR A 316 3.41 -33.23 -0.01
C TYR A 316 4.13 -32.62 1.20
N VAL A 317 3.37 -32.20 2.23
CA VAL A 317 3.89 -31.58 3.47
C VAL A 317 3.16 -32.10 4.70
N THR A 318 3.79 -32.01 5.87
CA THR A 318 3.11 -32.23 7.16
C THR A 318 2.33 -31.00 7.62
N ASP A 319 1.28 -31.20 8.41
CA ASP A 319 0.47 -30.10 8.96
C ASP A 319 1.20 -29.33 10.07
N ARG A 320 2.08 -29.98 10.85
CA ARG A 320 2.91 -29.28 11.83
C ARG A 320 4.01 -28.47 11.16
N THR A 321 4.22 -27.28 11.69
CA THR A 321 5.37 -26.42 11.40
C THR A 321 6.49 -26.60 12.42
N ALA A 322 7.73 -26.54 11.95
CA ALA A 322 8.94 -26.59 12.74
C ALA A 322 9.36 -25.19 13.21
N SER A 323 10.49 -25.11 13.93
CA SER A 323 11.06 -23.86 14.47
C SER A 323 11.42 -22.82 13.40
N ASP A 324 11.60 -23.23 12.15
CA ASP A 324 11.89 -22.38 11.01
C ASP A 324 10.64 -21.92 10.23
N LEU A 325 9.45 -22.11 10.82
CA LEU A 325 8.14 -21.76 10.27
C LEU A 325 7.73 -22.54 9.01
N LYS A 326 8.49 -23.57 8.62
CA LYS A 326 8.14 -24.49 7.53
C LYS A 326 7.58 -25.80 8.06
N PRO A 327 6.83 -26.58 7.25
CA PRO A 327 6.45 -27.95 7.61
C PRO A 327 7.61 -28.80 8.15
N ILE A 328 7.34 -29.66 9.14
CA ILE A 328 8.33 -30.55 9.75
C ILE A 328 8.96 -31.47 8.71
N ILE A 329 8.15 -32.04 7.81
CA ILE A 329 8.62 -32.83 6.67
C ILE A 329 8.05 -32.20 5.40
N GLU A 330 8.89 -32.05 4.38
CA GLU A 330 8.52 -31.55 3.06
C GLU A 330 9.05 -32.52 2.00
N VAL A 331 8.20 -32.95 1.07
CA VAL A 331 8.61 -33.68 -0.12
C VAL A 331 8.78 -32.69 -1.27
N THR A 332 10.01 -32.57 -1.75
CA THR A 332 10.41 -31.58 -2.75
C THR A 332 10.49 -32.15 -4.16
N SER A 333 10.69 -33.46 -4.30
CA SER A 333 10.71 -34.14 -5.59
C SER A 333 10.29 -35.61 -5.47
N ILE A 334 9.54 -36.08 -6.47
CA ILE A 334 9.23 -37.49 -6.67
C ILE A 334 9.52 -37.83 -8.13
N GLU A 335 10.45 -38.74 -8.37
CA GLU A 335 10.86 -39.16 -9.71
C GLU A 335 10.81 -40.68 -9.85
N ARG A 336 10.18 -41.17 -10.92
CA ARG A 336 10.17 -42.60 -11.26
C ARG A 336 11.27 -42.93 -12.25
N TRP A 337 12.20 -43.80 -11.84
CA TRP A 337 13.32 -44.27 -12.66
C TRP A 337 13.20 -45.77 -12.89
N GLY A 338 12.44 -46.16 -13.92
CA GLY A 338 12.18 -47.56 -14.23
C GLY A 338 11.34 -48.26 -13.15
N ASP A 339 11.95 -49.23 -12.47
CA ASP A 339 11.37 -49.99 -11.34
C ASP A 339 11.67 -49.34 -9.98
N LYS A 340 12.18 -48.12 -9.95
CA LYS A 340 12.51 -47.39 -8.72
C LYS A 340 11.76 -46.07 -8.61
N LEU A 341 11.44 -45.70 -7.37
CA LEU A 341 10.92 -44.39 -7.01
C LEU A 341 12.00 -43.64 -6.23
N ARG A 342 12.41 -42.48 -6.71
CA ARG A 342 13.27 -41.57 -5.97
C ARG A 342 12.40 -40.50 -5.33
N ILE A 343 12.47 -40.38 -4.01
CA ILE A 343 11.77 -39.35 -3.25
C ILE A 343 12.83 -38.50 -2.54
N GLU A 344 12.70 -37.19 -2.64
CA GLU A 344 13.60 -36.22 -2.00
C GLU A 344 12.79 -35.20 -1.21
N GLY A 345 13.41 -34.68 -0.16
CA GLY A 345 12.75 -33.72 0.69
C GLY A 345 13.66 -33.03 1.70
N THR A 346 13.05 -32.20 2.53
CA THR A 346 13.70 -31.61 3.71
C THR A 346 12.93 -31.96 4.97
N ALA A 347 13.61 -31.99 6.11
CA ALA A 347 12.95 -32.23 7.40
C ALA A 347 13.68 -31.60 8.59
N ILE A 348 12.93 -31.23 9.64
CA ILE A 348 13.45 -30.96 10.99
C ILE A 348 12.87 -32.04 11.92
N VAL A 349 13.59 -33.15 12.05
CA VAL A 349 13.16 -34.32 12.82
C VAL A 349 14.20 -34.73 13.84
N TYR A 350 13.76 -35.35 14.94
CA TYR A 350 14.64 -35.79 16.02
C TYR A 350 15.75 -36.73 15.52
N GLU A 351 17.01 -36.41 15.82
CA GLU A 351 18.21 -37.11 15.35
C GLU A 351 18.35 -37.23 13.82
N GLY A 352 17.51 -36.53 13.05
CA GLY A 352 17.50 -36.58 11.60
C GLY A 352 16.84 -37.86 11.04
N ASN A 353 16.16 -38.66 11.85
CA ASN A 353 15.60 -39.93 11.39
C ASN A 353 14.18 -39.75 10.85
N LEU A 354 13.89 -40.40 9.74
CA LEU A 354 12.57 -40.51 9.10
C LEU A 354 12.23 -41.98 8.95
N LEU A 355 11.01 -42.37 9.29
CA LEU A 355 10.48 -43.69 9.02
C LEU A 355 9.69 -43.66 7.71
N ILE A 356 10.04 -44.57 6.80
CA ILE A 356 9.37 -44.74 5.53
C ILE A 356 8.67 -46.09 5.50
N VAL A 357 7.38 -46.07 5.20
CA VAL A 357 6.53 -47.26 5.14
C VAL A 357 5.83 -47.29 3.79
N VAL A 358 6.02 -48.37 3.03
CA VAL A 358 5.28 -48.61 1.79
C VAL A 358 4.12 -49.55 2.08
N ILE A 359 2.93 -49.13 1.69
CA ILE A 359 1.68 -49.84 1.96
C ILE A 359 1.08 -50.31 0.62
N ASP A 360 0.59 -51.55 0.62
CA ASP A 360 -0.22 -52.13 -0.45
C ASP A 360 -1.43 -52.84 0.16
N GLU A 361 -2.64 -52.52 -0.33
CA GLU A 361 -3.92 -53.03 0.18
C GLU A 361 -4.04 -52.97 1.73
N GLY A 362 -3.49 -51.92 2.34
CA GLY A 362 -3.50 -51.72 3.79
C GLY A 362 -2.49 -52.56 4.58
N LYS A 363 -1.56 -53.26 3.90
CA LYS A 363 -0.46 -54.00 4.53
C LYS A 363 0.87 -53.33 4.26
N VAL A 364 1.72 -53.28 5.28
CA VAL A 364 3.11 -52.83 5.16
C VAL A 364 3.91 -53.88 4.38
N ILE A 365 4.42 -53.50 3.21
CA ILE A 365 5.24 -54.37 2.35
C ILE A 365 6.72 -54.01 2.37
N TYR A 366 7.06 -52.78 2.80
CA TYR A 366 8.42 -52.31 2.93
C TYR A 366 8.51 -51.27 4.04
N GLU A 367 9.59 -51.30 4.81
CA GLU A 367 9.87 -50.38 5.90
C GLU A 367 11.38 -50.08 5.94
N GLU A 368 11.74 -48.81 5.95
CA GLU A 368 13.13 -48.36 6.03
C GLU A 368 13.23 -47.05 6.82
N SER A 369 14.34 -46.87 7.54
CA SER A 369 14.67 -45.59 8.18
C SER A 369 15.65 -44.82 7.29
N VAL A 370 15.34 -43.57 6.99
CA VAL A 370 16.19 -42.65 6.22
C VAL A 370 16.72 -41.58 7.15
N GLN A 371 18.01 -41.26 7.02
CA GLN A 371 18.62 -40.19 7.77
C GLN A 371 18.72 -38.92 6.91
N ALA A 372 18.18 -37.82 7.41
CA ALA A 372 18.41 -36.49 6.88
C ALA A 372 19.85 -36.04 7.17
N SER A 373 20.39 -35.17 6.33
CA SER A 373 21.78 -34.69 6.42
C SER A 373 22.09 -33.97 7.74
N ARG A 374 21.06 -33.52 8.46
CA ARG A 374 21.12 -32.87 9.77
C ARG A 374 19.92 -33.33 10.61
N GLY A 375 20.10 -33.37 11.93
CA GLY A 375 19.02 -33.60 12.88
C GLY A 375 18.52 -32.30 13.51
N GLY A 376 17.31 -32.34 14.07
CA GLY A 376 16.73 -31.22 14.80
C GLY A 376 17.70 -30.67 15.86
N PRO A 377 17.82 -29.33 16.00
CA PRO A 377 16.91 -28.31 15.47
C PRO A 377 17.22 -27.83 14.05
N GLU A 378 18.26 -28.34 13.39
CA GLU A 378 18.64 -27.91 12.04
C GLU A 378 17.88 -28.69 10.97
N ARG A 379 17.49 -28.02 9.87
CA ARG A 379 16.85 -28.67 8.73
C ARG A 379 17.86 -29.49 7.93
N GLY A 380 17.56 -30.77 7.72
CA GLY A 380 18.35 -31.68 6.91
C GLY A 380 17.67 -32.00 5.58
N PHE A 381 18.49 -32.27 4.57
CA PHE A 381 18.05 -32.87 3.30
C PHE A 381 18.03 -34.39 3.41
N TRP A 382 17.00 -35.03 2.88
CA TRP A 382 16.91 -36.48 2.83
C TRP A 382 16.60 -36.97 1.42
N ARG A 383 17.06 -38.19 1.11
CA ARG A 383 16.86 -38.86 -0.17
C ARG A 383 16.59 -40.32 0.06
N LEU A 384 15.59 -40.83 -0.63
CA LEU A 384 15.19 -42.22 -0.61
C LEU A 384 15.07 -42.75 -2.05
N VAL A 385 15.46 -44.01 -2.24
CA VAL A 385 15.23 -44.72 -3.50
C VAL A 385 14.55 -46.06 -3.19
N LEU A 386 13.24 -46.11 -3.41
CA LEU A 386 12.42 -47.30 -3.18
C LEU A 386 12.38 -48.20 -4.41
N PRO A 387 12.48 -49.53 -4.27
CA PRO A 387 12.08 -50.45 -5.32
C PRO A 387 10.54 -50.46 -5.43
N ILE A 388 9.98 -50.02 -6.56
CA ILE A 388 8.54 -50.13 -6.82
C ILE A 388 8.26 -51.55 -7.29
N THR A 389 7.79 -52.40 -6.39
CA THR A 389 7.13 -53.64 -6.79
C THR A 389 5.75 -53.33 -7.36
N VAL A 390 5.35 -54.04 -8.41
CA VAL A 390 4.01 -53.91 -9.01
C VAL A 390 2.98 -54.29 -7.94
N GLY A 391 2.35 -53.28 -7.32
CA GLY A 391 1.38 -53.46 -6.23
C GLY A 391 1.30 -52.26 -5.27
N ALA A 392 2.42 -51.60 -4.97
CA ALA A 392 2.45 -50.51 -3.98
C ALA A 392 1.39 -49.42 -4.25
N SER A 393 0.53 -49.15 -3.26
CA SER A 393 -0.54 -48.14 -3.35
C SER A 393 -0.13 -46.81 -2.71
N GLU A 394 0.60 -46.84 -1.59
CA GLU A 394 0.93 -45.64 -0.83
C GLU A 394 2.37 -45.67 -0.28
N VAL A 395 3.00 -44.51 -0.17
CA VAL A 395 4.23 -44.29 0.61
C VAL A 395 3.91 -43.34 1.75
N VAL A 396 4.21 -43.78 2.96
CA VAL A 396 4.05 -43.02 4.19
C VAL A 396 5.42 -42.59 4.70
N ILE A 397 5.54 -41.31 5.04
CA ILE A 397 6.76 -40.72 5.58
C ILE A 397 6.40 -40.06 6.91
N GLU A 398 7.04 -40.48 7.99
CA GLU A 398 6.75 -39.96 9.33
C GLU A 398 8.00 -39.84 10.20
N GLU A 399 7.92 -38.97 11.22
CA GLU A 399 8.95 -38.85 12.24
C GLU A 399 8.89 -40.08 13.18
N PRO A 400 10.00 -40.80 13.42
CA PRO A 400 10.03 -41.94 14.34
C PRO A 400 9.64 -41.48 15.74
N ARG A 401 8.60 -42.12 16.31
CA ARG A 401 8.11 -41.76 17.63
C ARG A 401 9.19 -41.99 18.69
N VAL A 402 9.60 -40.94 19.36
CA VAL A 402 10.12 -41.08 20.73
C VAL A 402 8.91 -41.46 21.57
N ARG A 403 8.95 -42.61 22.26
CA ARG A 403 7.88 -43.04 23.18
C ARG A 403 7.84 -42.12 24.40
N ASP A 404 7.37 -40.90 24.22
CA ASP A 404 6.99 -40.02 25.33
C ASP A 404 5.47 -39.88 25.38
N HIS A 405 4.97 -39.69 26.59
CA HIS A 405 3.63 -40.05 27.06
C HIS A 405 2.46 -39.20 26.51
N ASP A 406 2.66 -38.36 25.52
CA ASP A 406 1.64 -37.43 25.01
C ASP A 406 0.91 -38.02 23.79
N GLN A 407 -0.36 -38.36 23.99
CA GLN A 407 -1.29 -38.94 23.01
C GLN A 407 -1.90 -37.91 22.03
N ASP A 408 -1.25 -36.76 21.82
CA ASP A 408 -1.86 -35.71 21.00
C ASP A 408 -1.47 -35.86 19.51
N ASN A 409 -2.50 -36.14 18.71
CA ASN A 409 -2.60 -36.18 17.25
C ASN A 409 -1.58 -37.01 16.46
N GLU A 410 -1.95 -38.27 16.25
CA GLU A 410 -1.27 -39.26 15.41
C GLU A 410 -1.06 -38.86 13.93
N ASN A 411 -1.74 -37.81 13.44
CA ASN A 411 -1.69 -37.39 12.03
C ASN A 411 -0.75 -36.21 11.74
N ASP A 412 -0.30 -35.45 12.75
CA ASP A 412 0.26 -34.12 12.49
C ASP A 412 1.71 -34.13 11.97
N SER A 413 2.43 -35.26 12.09
CA SER A 413 3.81 -35.46 11.63
C SER A 413 3.95 -36.53 10.52
N ARG A 414 2.87 -36.79 9.77
CA ARG A 414 2.82 -37.84 8.74
C ARG A 414 2.47 -37.27 7.36
N ILE A 415 3.18 -37.74 6.34
CA ILE A 415 2.86 -37.52 4.93
C ILE A 415 2.40 -38.85 4.32
N VAL A 416 1.33 -38.80 3.51
CA VAL A 416 0.87 -39.94 2.71
C VAL A 416 0.90 -39.55 1.23
N ILE A 417 1.66 -40.31 0.45
CA ILE A 417 1.82 -40.15 -0.99
C ILE A 417 1.05 -41.29 -1.67
N ASP A 418 0.01 -40.94 -2.43
CA ASP A 418 -0.73 -41.91 -3.25
C ASP A 418 0.05 -42.17 -4.55
N LEU A 419 0.57 -43.40 -4.69
CA LEU A 419 1.37 -43.80 -5.84
C LEU A 419 0.55 -43.94 -7.14
N SER A 420 -0.78 -43.90 -7.08
CA SER A 420 -1.61 -43.87 -8.29
C SER A 420 -1.54 -42.52 -9.03
N THR A 421 -1.07 -41.47 -8.35
CA THR A 421 -0.98 -40.10 -8.86
C THR A 421 0.42 -39.72 -9.37
N VAL A 422 1.40 -40.62 -9.19
CA VAL A 422 2.84 -40.43 -9.47
C VAL A 422 3.27 -41.34 -10.61
#